data_AF-A0A750KKP9-F1
#
_entry.id   AF-A0A750KKP9-F1
#
_cell.length_a   1.000
_cell.length_b   1.000
_cell.length_c   1.000
_cell.angle_alpha   90.00
_cell.angle_beta   90.00
_cell.angle_gamma   90.00
#
_symmetry.space_group_name_H-M   'P 1'
#
loop_
_entity.id
_entity.type
_entity.pdbx_description
1 polymer ?
#
loop_
_entity_poly.entity_id
_entity_poly.type
_entity_poly.pdbx_seq_one_letter_code
_entity_poly.pdbx_strand_id
1 'polypeptide(L)'
;MNNKERYLKKPNQSNHENTIIPESVSQYSKQPLYIIIALWCQQQNRWINRNDIAHAFSMPVRRASFQLSYMTRRPKHIHFRSRQQISSGEGKQHLYNEIWVENVIIESQDQSIERAPPKGERGVMGAYRSRVGNGMSGGANIWDTLITMRRVKKEGDDEL
;
A
#
# COMPACT_ATOMS: atom_id res chain seq x y z
N MET A 1 -35.54 -1.33 14.44
CA MET A 1 -34.22 -0.91 13.93
C MET A 1 -33.23 -2.01 14.33
N ASN A 2 -32.84 -2.87 13.39
CA ASN A 2 -31.97 -4.02 13.69
C ASN A 2 -30.56 -3.54 14.00
N ASN A 3 -30.17 -3.63 15.27
CA ASN A 3 -28.81 -3.37 15.74
C ASN A 3 -27.95 -4.60 15.40
N LYS A 4 -27.53 -4.71 14.12
CA LYS A 4 -26.59 -5.74 13.68
C LYS A 4 -25.17 -5.33 14.05
N GLU A 5 -24.49 -6.17 14.81
CA GLU A 5 -23.13 -5.94 15.29
C GLU A 5 -22.17 -5.65 14.13
N ARG A 6 -21.44 -4.54 14.22
CA ARG A 6 -20.40 -4.19 13.25
C ARG A 6 -19.22 -5.14 13.43
N TYR A 7 -18.81 -5.82 12.36
CA TYR A 7 -17.67 -6.74 12.43
C TYR A 7 -16.36 -5.96 12.63
N LEU A 8 -15.74 -6.17 13.79
CA LEU A 8 -14.45 -5.59 14.15
C LEU A 8 -13.32 -6.52 13.71
N LYS A 9 -12.44 -6.02 12.85
CA LYS A 9 -11.20 -6.72 12.53
C LYS A 9 -10.10 -6.29 13.49
N LYS A 10 -9.72 -7.20 14.39
CA LYS A 10 -8.58 -7.00 15.28
C LYS A 10 -7.28 -7.18 14.49
N PRO A 11 -6.39 -6.18 14.49
CA PRO A 11 -5.06 -6.35 13.94
C PRO A 11 -4.21 -7.26 14.85
N ASN A 12 -3.26 -7.99 14.27
CA ASN A 12 -2.34 -8.87 15.00
C ASN A 12 -1.30 -8.12 15.84
N GLN A 13 -1.29 -6.78 15.79
CA GLN A 13 -0.36 -5.92 16.52
C GLN A 13 -1.18 -4.98 17.40
N SER A 14 -0.84 -4.89 18.68
CA SER A 14 -1.57 -4.11 19.69
C SER A 14 -1.59 -2.60 19.40
N ASN A 15 -0.63 -2.09 18.63
CA ASN A 15 -0.52 -0.67 18.27
C ASN A 15 -1.38 -0.24 17.06
N HIS A 16 -2.35 -1.05 16.66
CA HIS A 16 -3.21 -0.75 15.53
C HIS A 16 -4.67 -0.66 15.99
N GLU A 17 -5.34 0.45 15.63
CA GLU A 17 -6.76 0.64 15.89
C GLU A 17 -7.61 -0.45 15.21
N ASN A 18 -8.71 -0.83 15.87
CA ASN A 18 -9.68 -1.76 15.32
C ASN A 18 -10.27 -1.20 14.03
N THR A 19 -10.27 -2.00 12.97
CA THR A 19 -10.86 -1.61 11.67
C THR A 19 -12.28 -2.12 11.60
N ILE A 20 -13.22 -1.26 11.21
CA ILE A 20 -14.62 -1.64 11.01
C ILE A 20 -14.76 -2.21 9.60
N ILE A 21 -15.32 -3.40 9.47
CA ILE A 21 -15.64 -3.98 8.16
C ILE A 21 -17.06 -3.55 7.77
N PRO A 22 -17.28 -2.91 6.60
CA PRO A 22 -18.61 -2.61 6.10
C PRO A 22 -19.49 -3.87 5.96
N GLU A 23 -20.79 -3.74 6.21
CA GLU A 23 -21.73 -4.87 6.14
C GLU A 23 -21.69 -5.58 4.78
N SER A 24 -21.53 -4.82 3.69
CA SER A 24 -21.49 -5.32 2.32
C SER A 24 -20.35 -6.31 2.03
N VAL A 25 -19.31 -6.33 2.86
CA VAL A 25 -18.16 -7.24 2.74
C VAL A 25 -17.89 -8.03 4.02
N SER A 26 -18.81 -7.98 4.98
CA SER A 26 -18.69 -8.68 6.27
C SER A 26 -18.55 -10.20 6.14
N GLN A 27 -19.18 -10.79 5.12
CA GLN A 27 -19.09 -12.22 4.82
C GLN A 27 -17.65 -12.69 4.53
N TYR A 28 -16.77 -11.78 4.10
CA TYR A 28 -15.36 -12.05 3.82
C TYR A 28 -14.44 -11.79 5.01
N SER A 29 -14.96 -11.64 6.24
CA SER A 29 -14.20 -11.29 7.44
C SER A 29 -12.95 -12.15 7.69
N LYS A 30 -12.99 -13.43 7.28
CA LYS A 30 -11.87 -14.39 7.38
C LYS A 30 -10.72 -14.13 6.40
N GLN A 31 -10.97 -13.40 5.31
CA GLN A 31 -9.95 -13.09 4.31
C GLN A 31 -8.95 -12.04 4.82
N PRO A 32 -7.75 -11.90 4.23
CA PRO A 32 -6.84 -10.80 4.54
C PRO A 32 -7.49 -9.42 4.32
N LEU A 33 -7.14 -8.42 5.12
CA LEU A 33 -7.78 -7.09 5.08
C LEU A 33 -7.71 -6.45 3.68
N TYR A 34 -6.59 -6.57 2.98
CA TYR A 34 -6.43 -6.01 1.64
C TYR A 34 -7.38 -6.63 0.60
N ILE A 35 -7.73 -7.92 0.75
CA ILE A 35 -8.73 -8.60 -0.10
C ILE A 35 -10.13 -8.08 0.22
N ILE A 36 -10.46 -7.91 1.50
CA ILE A 36 -11.76 -7.34 1.91
C ILE A 36 -11.92 -5.92 1.36
N ILE A 37 -10.88 -5.10 1.43
CA ILE A 37 -10.87 -3.75 0.86
C ILE A 37 -11.04 -3.80 -0.67
N ALA A 38 -10.33 -4.72 -1.35
CA ALA A 38 -10.46 -4.89 -2.79
C ALA A 38 -11.89 -5.24 -3.22
N LEU A 39 -12.54 -6.17 -2.50
CA LEU A 39 -13.93 -6.56 -2.74
C LEU A 39 -14.88 -5.39 -2.53
N TRP A 40 -14.64 -4.59 -1.50
CA TRP A 40 -15.44 -3.38 -1.27
C TRP A 40 -15.26 -2.37 -2.41
N CYS A 41 -14.02 -2.14 -2.86
CA CYS A 41 -13.72 -1.26 -3.99
C CYS A 41 -14.41 -1.74 -5.28
N GLN A 42 -14.43 -3.05 -5.53
CA GLN A 42 -15.12 -3.65 -6.67
C GLN A 42 -16.63 -3.35 -6.64
N GLN A 43 -17.27 -3.47 -5.47
CA GLN A 43 -18.69 -3.14 -5.28
C GLN A 43 -19.01 -1.66 -5.55
N GLN A 44 -18.06 -0.75 -5.38
CA GLN A 44 -18.30 0.68 -5.61
C GLN A 44 -18.41 1.05 -7.09
N ASN A 45 -17.83 0.25 -8.00
CA ASN A 45 -17.83 0.47 -9.45
C ASN A 45 -17.45 1.92 -9.85
N ARG A 46 -16.43 2.47 -9.20
CA ARG A 46 -15.90 3.83 -9.43
C ARG A 46 -14.40 3.90 -9.11
N TRP A 47 -13.79 5.03 -9.43
CA TRP A 47 -12.44 5.35 -8.95
C TRP A 47 -12.44 5.59 -7.44
N ILE A 48 -11.52 4.91 -6.75
CA ILE A 48 -11.36 4.91 -5.29
C ILE A 48 -9.99 5.46 -4.93
N ASN A 49 -9.95 6.36 -3.94
CA ASN A 49 -8.72 6.89 -3.37
C ASN A 49 -8.49 6.42 -1.92
N ARG A 50 -7.37 6.83 -1.32
CA ARG A 50 -7.05 6.48 0.08
C ARG A 50 -8.06 7.02 1.11
N ASN A 51 -8.70 8.15 0.85
CA ASN A 51 -9.64 8.79 1.77
C ASN A 51 -10.97 8.03 1.78
N ASP A 52 -11.43 7.55 0.62
CA ASP A 52 -12.60 6.68 0.50
C ASP A 52 -12.45 5.44 1.39
N ILE A 53 -11.29 4.78 1.30
CA ILE A 53 -10.97 3.58 2.08
C ILE A 53 -10.90 3.92 3.58
N ALA A 54 -10.24 5.02 3.92
CA ALA A 54 -10.14 5.48 5.31
C ALA A 54 -11.52 5.72 5.94
N HIS A 55 -12.42 6.37 5.19
CA HIS A 55 -13.78 6.64 5.62
C HIS A 55 -14.60 5.35 5.77
N ALA A 56 -14.62 4.50 4.74
CA ALA A 56 -15.45 3.29 4.72
C ALA A 56 -15.05 2.28 5.80
N PHE A 57 -13.76 2.13 6.08
CA PHE A 57 -13.25 1.14 7.04
C PHE A 57 -12.93 1.75 8.41
N SER A 58 -13.23 3.04 8.60
CA SER A 58 -12.91 3.80 9.83
C SER A 58 -11.45 3.59 10.26
N MET A 59 -10.51 3.79 9.33
CA MET A 59 -9.07 3.63 9.58
C MET A 59 -8.28 4.90 9.24
N PRO A 60 -7.11 5.11 9.84
CA PRO A 60 -6.28 6.26 9.51
C PRO A 60 -5.87 6.29 8.03
N VAL A 61 -5.85 7.49 7.42
CA VAL A 61 -5.49 7.71 6.00
C VAL A 61 -4.11 7.12 5.64
N ARG A 62 -3.14 7.19 6.56
CA ARG A 62 -1.82 6.58 6.39
C ARG A 62 -1.92 5.06 6.19
N ARG A 63 -2.78 4.41 6.98
CA ARG A 63 -2.99 2.96 6.94
C ARG A 63 -3.76 2.56 5.69
N ALA A 64 -4.76 3.34 5.29
CA ALA A 64 -5.45 3.17 4.01
C ALA A 64 -4.48 3.31 2.81
N SER A 65 -3.55 4.28 2.85
CA SER A 65 -2.51 4.44 1.83
C SER A 65 -1.59 3.22 1.73
N PHE A 66 -1.25 2.63 2.88
CA PHE A 66 -0.47 1.39 2.91
C PHE A 66 -1.25 0.22 2.30
N GLN A 67 -2.53 0.06 2.67
CA GLN A 67 -3.39 -0.98 2.07
C GLN A 67 -3.52 -0.81 0.56
N LEU A 68 -3.76 0.42 0.09
CA LEU A 68 -3.84 0.75 -1.33
C LEU A 68 -2.55 0.36 -2.07
N SER A 69 -1.39 0.75 -1.52
CA SER A 69 -0.08 0.42 -2.09
C SER A 69 0.23 -1.08 -2.03
N TYR A 70 -0.29 -1.79 -1.03
CA TYR A 70 -0.13 -3.23 -0.91
C TYR A 70 -0.97 -3.98 -1.95
N MET A 71 -2.22 -3.55 -2.16
CA MET A 71 -3.12 -4.10 -3.16
C MET A 71 -2.55 -3.99 -4.57
N THR A 72 -2.00 -2.83 -4.94
CA THR A 72 -1.44 -2.62 -6.29
C THR A 72 -0.22 -3.49 -6.60
N ARG A 73 0.44 -4.04 -5.58
CA ARG A 73 1.58 -4.96 -5.71
C ARG A 73 1.17 -6.43 -5.79
N ARG A 74 -0.14 -6.73 -5.83
CA ARG A 74 -0.69 -8.10 -5.84
C ARG A 74 -1.58 -8.37 -7.07
N PRO A 75 -1.04 -8.26 -8.30
CA PRO A 75 -1.83 -8.44 -9.53
C PRO A 75 -2.40 -9.86 -9.69
N LYS A 76 -1.80 -10.87 -9.01
CA LYS A 76 -2.32 -12.25 -9.01
C LYS A 76 -3.71 -12.39 -8.37
N HIS A 77 -4.01 -11.53 -7.38
CA HIS A 77 -5.28 -11.59 -6.65
C HIS A 77 -6.23 -10.46 -7.01
N ILE A 78 -5.72 -9.34 -7.54
CA ILE A 78 -6.49 -8.12 -7.76
C ILE A 78 -6.21 -7.60 -9.16
N HIS A 79 -7.24 -7.58 -9.99
CA HIS A 79 -7.24 -6.92 -11.29
C HIS A 79 -7.77 -5.49 -11.11
N PHE A 80 -6.94 -4.51 -11.44
CA PHE A 80 -7.26 -3.11 -11.24
C PHE A 80 -6.65 -2.23 -12.33
N ARG A 81 -7.26 -1.06 -12.54
CA ARG A 81 -6.65 0.08 -13.22
C ARG A 81 -6.18 1.08 -12.20
N SER A 82 -5.14 1.84 -12.53
CA SER A 82 -4.66 2.94 -11.68
C SER A 82 -4.47 4.20 -12.49
N ARG A 83 -4.77 5.35 -11.88
CA ARG A 83 -4.47 6.67 -12.44
C ARG A 83 -3.93 7.60 -11.37
N GLN A 84 -3.18 8.60 -11.80
CA GLN A 84 -2.80 9.73 -10.96
C GLN A 84 -3.72 10.90 -11.23
N GLN A 85 -4.14 11.58 -10.17
CA GLN A 85 -4.94 12.80 -10.23
C GLN A 85 -4.21 13.91 -9.48
N ILE A 86 -4.42 15.14 -9.94
CA ILE A 86 -3.89 16.35 -9.30
C ILE A 86 -5.04 16.96 -8.51
N SER A 87 -4.84 17.12 -7.20
CA SER A 87 -5.75 17.94 -6.41
C SER A 87 -5.39 19.41 -6.65
N SER A 88 -6.30 20.13 -7.29
CA SER A 88 -6.21 21.58 -7.44
C SER A 88 -6.85 22.23 -6.20
N GLY A 89 -6.08 22.32 -5.12
CA GLY A 89 -6.48 23.02 -3.89
C GLY A 89 -5.47 24.12 -3.54
N GLU A 90 -5.97 25.25 -3.04
CA GLU A 90 -5.27 26.44 -2.53
C GLU A 90 -3.72 26.36 -2.59
N GLY A 91 -3.16 26.66 -3.77
CA GLY A 91 -1.73 26.90 -3.97
C GLY A 91 -0.79 25.69 -3.93
N LYS A 92 -1.24 24.47 -3.61
CA LYS A 92 -0.38 23.27 -3.63
C LYS A 92 -1.02 22.12 -4.41
N GLN A 93 -0.44 21.85 -5.58
CA GLN A 93 -0.78 20.67 -6.37
C GLN A 93 -0.27 19.42 -5.67
N HIS A 94 -1.19 18.60 -5.17
CA HIS A 94 -0.85 17.30 -4.59
C HIS A 94 -1.32 16.18 -5.52
N LEU A 95 -0.37 15.34 -5.93
CA LEU A 95 -0.67 14.12 -6.67
C LEU A 95 -1.24 13.07 -5.73
N TYR A 96 -2.31 12.42 -6.16
CA TYR A 96 -2.87 11.27 -5.46
C TYR A 96 -3.25 10.16 -6.44
N ASN A 97 -3.11 8.93 -5.97
CA ASN A 97 -3.43 7.74 -6.75
C ASN A 97 -4.90 7.37 -6.53
N GLU A 98 -5.55 7.01 -7.62
CA GLU A 98 -6.85 6.37 -7.62
C GLU A 98 -6.76 5.02 -8.30
N ILE A 99 -7.57 4.08 -7.82
CA ILE A 99 -7.69 2.75 -8.42
C ILE A 99 -9.14 2.47 -8.80
N TRP A 100 -9.32 1.69 -9.85
CA TRP A 100 -10.59 1.05 -10.18
C TRP A 100 -10.37 -0.46 -10.11
N VAL A 101 -11.08 -1.14 -9.22
CA VAL A 101 -10.97 -2.60 -9.09
C VAL A 101 -11.99 -3.26 -9.99
N GLU A 102 -11.52 -4.05 -10.95
CA GLU A 102 -12.37 -4.76 -11.91
C GLU A 102 -12.79 -6.12 -11.36
N ASN A 103 -11.82 -6.87 -10.83
CA ASN A 103 -12.04 -8.21 -10.33
C ASN A 103 -11.09 -8.58 -9.19
N VAL A 104 -11.58 -9.41 -8.26
CA VAL A 104 -10.81 -9.92 -7.13
C VAL A 104 -10.90 -11.44 -7.13
N ILE A 105 -9.76 -12.11 -7.21
CA ILE A 105 -9.64 -13.56 -7.14
C ILE A 105 -9.46 -13.95 -5.68
N ILE A 106 -10.44 -14.68 -5.15
CA ILE A 106 -10.35 -15.34 -3.85
C ILE A 106 -10.06 -16.82 -4.13
N GLU A 107 -8.84 -17.28 -3.84
CA GLU A 107 -8.55 -18.71 -3.88
C GLU A 107 -9.38 -19.38 -2.78
N SER A 108 -10.32 -20.26 -3.20
CA SER A 108 -11.12 -21.05 -2.28
C SER A 108 -10.21 -21.97 -1.48
N GLN A 109 -10.39 -21.95 -0.16
CA GLN A 109 -9.55 -22.65 0.82
C GLN A 109 -9.69 -24.19 0.77
N ASP A 110 -10.28 -24.73 -0.30
CA ASP A 110 -10.51 -26.16 -0.54
C ASP A 110 -9.33 -26.87 -1.21
N GLN A 111 -8.27 -26.14 -1.57
CA GLN A 111 -6.98 -26.78 -1.78
C GLN A 111 -6.27 -26.86 -0.43
N SER A 112 -6.43 -28.01 0.23
CA SER A 112 -5.53 -28.48 1.27
C SER A 112 -4.10 -28.44 0.74
N ILE A 113 -3.44 -27.30 0.93
CA ILE A 113 -1.99 -27.25 0.89
C ILE A 113 -1.57 -28.08 2.10
N GLU A 114 -1.23 -29.35 1.87
CA GLU A 114 -0.30 -30.05 2.74
C GLU A 114 0.84 -29.07 3.00
N ARG A 115 0.86 -28.52 4.21
CA ARG A 115 1.99 -27.73 4.67
C ARG A 115 3.14 -28.70 4.84
N ALA A 116 3.84 -28.99 3.75
CA ALA A 116 5.18 -29.54 3.85
C ALA A 116 5.97 -28.57 4.73
N PRO A 117 6.57 -29.03 5.85
CA PRO A 117 7.43 -28.18 6.64
C PRO A 117 8.54 -27.66 5.71
N PRO A 118 8.95 -26.39 5.82
CA PRO A 118 10.08 -25.92 5.03
C PRO A 118 11.28 -26.80 5.41
N LYS A 119 11.79 -27.58 4.46
CA LYS A 119 13.11 -28.19 4.55
C LYS A 119 14.11 -27.05 4.55
N GLY A 120 14.35 -26.49 5.74
CA GLY A 120 15.46 -25.59 5.98
C GLY A 120 16.74 -26.40 5.92
N GLU A 121 17.38 -26.44 4.75
CA GLU A 121 18.82 -26.61 4.72
C GLU A 121 19.39 -25.46 5.55
N ARG A 122 20.04 -25.82 6.66
CA ARG A 122 20.79 -24.89 7.51
C ARG A 122 22.00 -24.38 6.74
N GLY A 123 21.78 -23.51 5.77
CA GLY A 123 22.80 -22.59 5.28
C GLY A 123 23.07 -21.60 6.41
N VAL A 124 24.28 -21.65 6.96
CA VAL A 124 24.80 -20.66 7.92
C VAL A 124 24.85 -19.31 7.20
N MET A 125 23.74 -18.56 7.23
CA MET A 125 23.70 -17.18 6.77
C MET A 125 24.22 -16.29 7.90
N GLY A 126 25.42 -15.74 7.68
CA GLY A 126 26.07 -14.79 8.57
C GLY A 126 25.14 -13.65 8.95
N ALA A 127 25.28 -13.20 10.20
CA ALA A 127 24.43 -12.21 10.83
C ALA A 127 24.32 -10.90 10.01
N TYR A 128 23.26 -10.75 9.22
CA TYR A 128 22.89 -9.45 8.68
C TYR A 128 22.18 -8.64 9.77
N ARG A 129 22.98 -8.14 10.73
CA ARG A 129 22.55 -7.08 11.64
C ARG A 129 22.55 -5.80 10.80
N SER A 130 21.38 -5.33 10.38
CA SER A 130 21.25 -3.98 9.82
C SER A 130 21.59 -2.97 10.92
N ARG A 131 22.87 -2.57 10.99
CA ARG A 131 23.31 -1.42 11.78
C ARG A 131 22.68 -0.18 11.16
N VAL A 132 21.63 0.33 11.80
CA VAL A 132 21.24 1.73 11.65
C VAL A 132 22.30 2.56 12.38
N GLY A 133 23.30 3.02 11.63
CA GLY A 133 24.37 3.87 12.13
C GLY A 133 23.93 5.33 12.16
N ASN A 134 23.84 5.89 13.36
CA ASN A 134 23.84 7.34 13.56
C ASN A 134 25.14 7.96 13.00
N GLY A 135 24.98 9.14 12.40
CA GLY A 135 25.91 10.28 12.38
C GLY A 135 27.41 10.04 12.15
N MET A 136 27.93 10.58 11.04
CA MET A 136 28.97 11.64 11.00
C MET A 136 29.39 11.85 9.52
N SER A 137 29.15 13.04 8.96
CA SER A 137 30.12 14.14 8.86
C SER A 137 31.19 13.91 7.78
N GLY A 138 31.06 14.63 6.66
CA GLY A 138 32.13 14.81 5.67
C GLY A 138 31.78 14.28 4.29
N GLY A 139 31.49 15.19 3.35
CA GLY A 139 31.33 14.89 1.94
C GLY A 139 29.97 15.32 1.41
N ALA A 140 29.98 16.42 0.66
CA ALA A 140 28.90 17.01 -0.13
C ALA A 140 27.55 16.26 -0.15
N ASN A 141 26.53 16.95 0.34
CA ASN A 141 25.13 16.69 0.05
C ASN A 141 24.94 16.30 -1.43
N ILE A 142 24.43 15.09 -1.65
CA ILE A 142 24.04 14.52 -2.96
C ILE A 142 23.20 15.53 -3.78
N TRP A 143 22.43 16.37 -3.09
CA TRP A 143 21.68 17.47 -3.68
C TRP A 143 22.55 18.50 -4.40
N ASP A 144 23.70 18.91 -3.86
CA ASP A 144 24.60 19.87 -4.52
C ASP A 144 25.30 19.24 -5.72
N THR A 145 25.64 17.95 -5.66
CA THR A 145 26.16 17.22 -6.83
C THR A 145 25.14 17.21 -7.98
N LEU A 146 23.87 16.97 -7.67
CA LEU A 146 22.80 16.95 -8.67
C LEU A 146 22.53 18.35 -9.25
N ILE A 147 22.62 19.40 -8.44
CA ILE A 147 22.47 20.80 -8.91
C ILE A 147 23.66 21.19 -9.80
N THR A 148 24.88 20.78 -9.44
CA THR A 148 26.09 21.10 -10.21
C THR A 148 26.07 20.41 -11.58
N MET A 149 25.67 19.14 -11.65
CA MET A 149 25.53 18.42 -12.91
C MET A 149 24.49 19.03 -13.85
N ARG A 150 23.45 19.68 -13.30
CA ARG A 150 22.45 20.38 -14.10
C ARG A 150 22.96 21.70 -14.69
N ARG A 151 23.89 22.39 -14.03
CA ARG A 151 24.51 23.63 -14.56
C ARG A 151 25.50 23.34 -15.68
N VAL A 152 26.33 22.29 -15.54
CA VAL A 152 27.36 21.95 -16.53
C VAL A 152 26.76 21.63 -17.91
N LYS A 153 25.52 21.13 -17.97
CA LYS A 153 24.84 20.83 -19.24
C LYS A 153 24.37 22.07 -20.02
N LYS A 154 24.52 23.29 -19.47
CA LYS A 154 24.16 24.54 -20.15
C LYS A 154 25.34 25.30 -20.78
N GLU A 155 26.58 24.94 -20.46
CA GLU A 155 27.78 25.67 -20.92
C GLU A 155 28.56 24.91 -22.00
N GLY A 156 27.96 23.90 -22.65
CA GLY A 156 28.62 23.07 -23.66
C GLY A 156 28.18 23.29 -25.11
N ASP A 157 27.35 24.29 -25.40
CA ASP A 157 26.79 24.52 -26.75
C ASP A 157 27.32 25.81 -27.44
N ASP A 158 28.33 26.49 -26.88
CA ASP A 158 28.90 27.71 -27.47
C ASP A 158 30.44 27.64 -27.55
N GLU A 159 31.03 26.83 -28.45
CA GLU A 159 32.30 27.15 -29.13
C GLU A 159 32.37 26.42 -30.49
N LEU A 160 32.09 27.19 -31.57
CA LEU A 160 32.54 26.95 -32.95
C LEU A 160 33.89 27.62 -33.16
#